data_AF-A0A850DHI1-F1
#
_entry.id   AF-A0A850DHI1-F1
#
_cell.length_a   1.000
_cell.length_b   1.000
_cell.length_c   1.000
_cell.angle_alpha   90.00
_cell.angle_beta   90.00
_cell.angle_gamma   90.00
#
_symmetry.space_group_name_H-M   'P 1'
#
loop_
_entity.id
_entity.type
_entity.pdbx_description
1 polymer ?
#
loop_
_entity_poly.entity_id
_entity_poly.type
_entity_poly.pdbx_seq_one_letter_code
_entity_poly.pdbx_strand_id
1 'polypeptide(L)'
;MLITYDENGNYGHPDHIQANRIALAAADSTGIPDKLYYMTIPREAALEMFEAMKAQDPEFDFEPPDDFGTPMAEITAAVDVSGYTRRKAKALQAHGSQSDGAAFLSMPEPVQDMVFGTEFFIRHRNRVTTAPDHETDLFAGLR
;
A
#
# COMPACT_ATOMS: atom_id res chain seq x y z
N MET A 1 -4.58 14.46 -7.70
CA MET A 1 -4.64 13.08 -7.19
C MET A 1 -4.34 13.09 -5.70
N LEU A 2 -5.03 12.27 -4.91
CA LEU A 2 -4.79 12.06 -3.48
C LEU A 2 -4.67 10.56 -3.19
N ILE A 3 -3.73 10.18 -2.33
CA ILE A 3 -3.58 8.81 -1.81
C ILE A 3 -3.66 8.89 -0.29
N THR A 4 -4.41 7.99 0.34
CA THR A 4 -4.51 7.89 1.80
C THR A 4 -4.73 6.43 2.22
N TYR A 5 -4.91 6.18 3.52
CA TYR A 5 -5.31 4.88 4.06
C TYR A 5 -6.77 4.56 3.71
N ASP A 6 -7.18 3.30 3.80
CA ASP A 6 -8.61 2.94 3.78
C ASP A 6 -9.35 3.38 5.06
N GLU A 7 -10.64 3.09 5.13
CA GLU A 7 -11.50 3.42 6.27
C GLU A 7 -11.06 2.73 7.58
N ASN A 8 -10.36 1.59 7.49
CA ASN A 8 -9.85 0.82 8.62
C ASN A 8 -8.41 1.20 8.98
N GLY A 9 -7.81 2.16 8.28
CA GLY A 9 -6.41 2.54 8.49
C GLY A 9 -5.43 1.45 8.05
N ASN A 10 -5.85 0.60 7.11
CA ASN A 10 -5.22 -0.62 6.58
C ASN A 10 -5.05 -1.76 7.59
N TYR A 11 -4.67 -1.47 8.84
CA TYR A 11 -4.45 -2.48 9.90
C TYR A 11 -5.02 -2.06 11.26
N GLY A 12 -5.89 -1.06 11.31
CA GLY A 12 -6.61 -0.65 12.53
C GLY A 12 -5.91 0.40 13.39
N HIS A 13 -4.77 0.95 12.97
CA HIS A 13 -4.11 2.01 13.75
C HIS A 13 -4.99 3.26 13.84
N PRO A 14 -5.30 3.78 15.05
CA PRO A 14 -6.21 4.91 15.22
C PRO A 14 -5.81 6.16 14.42
N ASP A 15 -4.50 6.43 14.33
CA ASP A 15 -4.01 7.59 13.58
C ASP A 15 -4.19 7.42 12.06
N HIS A 16 -4.14 6.19 11.54
CA HIS A 16 -4.36 5.94 10.11
C HIS A 16 -5.83 6.14 9.75
N ILE A 17 -6.73 5.66 10.61
CA ILE A 17 -8.17 5.90 10.50
C ILE A 17 -8.45 7.41 10.53
N GLN A 18 -7.82 8.14 11.46
CA GLN A 18 -8.00 9.59 11.57
C GLN A 18 -7.40 10.34 10.37
N ALA A 19 -6.27 9.89 9.85
CA ALA A 19 -5.65 10.45 8.64
C ALA A 19 -6.54 10.24 7.40
N ASN A 20 -7.15 9.07 7.23
CA ASN A 20 -8.17 8.83 6.19
C ASN A 20 -9.31 9.86 6.31
N ARG A 21 -9.93 9.97 7.50
CA ARG A 21 -11.06 10.87 7.74
C ARG A 21 -10.75 12.32 7.40
N ILE A 22 -9.59 12.82 7.82
CA ILE A 22 -9.17 14.20 7.55
C ILE A 22 -8.85 14.38 6.06
N ALA A 23 -8.22 13.41 5.41
CA ALA A 23 -7.92 13.46 3.99
C ALA A 23 -9.21 13.52 3.13
N LEU A 24 -10.22 12.72 3.48
CA LEU A 24 -11.54 12.76 2.81
C LEU A 24 -12.25 14.10 3.02
N ALA A 25 -12.29 14.59 4.26
CA ALA A 25 -12.89 15.91 4.56
C ALA A 25 -12.19 17.04 3.80
N ALA A 26 -10.86 17.01 3.71
CA ALA A 26 -10.08 17.97 2.92
C ALA A 26 -10.38 17.85 1.41
N ALA A 27 -10.47 16.63 0.88
CA ALA A 27 -10.82 16.40 -0.52
C ALA A 27 -12.22 16.91 -0.86
N ASP A 28 -13.20 16.73 0.03
CA ASP A 28 -14.58 17.19 -0.16
C ASP A 28 -14.72 18.71 -0.05
N SER A 29 -14.09 19.31 0.95
CA SER A 29 -14.13 20.76 1.18
C SER A 29 -13.43 21.56 0.08
N THR A 30 -12.34 21.02 -0.48
CA THR A 30 -11.55 21.72 -1.50
C THR A 30 -11.98 21.36 -2.92
N GLY A 31 -12.49 20.15 -3.13
CA GLY A 31 -12.83 19.62 -4.46
C GLY A 31 -11.63 19.42 -5.38
N ILE A 32 -10.39 19.59 -4.89
CA ILE A 32 -9.15 19.61 -5.70
C ILE A 32 -8.81 18.26 -6.36
N PRO A 33 -8.83 17.10 -5.67
CA PRO A 33 -8.39 15.87 -6.30
C PRO A 33 -9.45 15.30 -7.26
N ASP A 34 -9.10 15.22 -8.54
CA ASP A 34 -9.91 14.50 -9.55
C ASP A 34 -9.95 12.98 -9.30
N LYS A 35 -8.92 12.46 -8.62
CA LYS A 35 -8.77 11.05 -8.29
C LYS A 35 -8.31 10.88 -6.85
N LEU A 36 -8.92 9.92 -6.15
CA LEU A 36 -8.59 9.54 -4.77
C LEU A 36 -8.41 8.02 -4.69
N TYR A 37 -7.31 7.60 -4.08
CA TYR A 37 -6.96 6.20 -3.92
C TYR A 37 -6.69 5.85 -2.45
N TYR A 38 -7.00 4.61 -2.09
CA TYR A 38 -6.51 3.97 -0.88
C TYR A 38 -5.32 3.09 -1.23
N MET A 39 -4.24 3.21 -0.47
CA MET A 39 -3.11 2.28 -0.58
C MET A 39 -3.50 0.94 0.06
N THR A 40 -3.10 -0.16 -0.57
CA THR A 40 -3.35 -1.50 -0.04
C THR A 40 -2.20 -2.45 -0.37
N ILE A 41 -2.28 -3.66 0.17
CA ILE A 41 -1.47 -4.80 -0.24
C ILE A 41 -2.40 -5.92 -0.70
N PRO A 42 -1.97 -6.77 -1.66
CA PRO A 42 -2.74 -7.94 -2.06
C PRO A 42 -2.77 -8.95 -0.92
N ARG A 43 -3.98 -9.27 -0.45
CA ARG A 43 -4.18 -10.16 0.71
C ARG A 43 -3.51 -11.51 0.49
N GLU A 44 -3.70 -12.11 -0.68
CA GLU A 44 -3.18 -13.43 -1.01
C GLU A 44 -1.65 -13.45 -0.94
N ALA A 45 -0.99 -12.46 -1.53
CA ALA A 45 0.47 -12.33 -1.50
C ALA A 45 1.01 -12.05 -0.09
N ALA A 46 0.28 -11.26 0.71
CA ALA A 46 0.66 -10.97 2.09
C ALA A 46 0.59 -12.22 2.98
N LEU A 47 -0.48 -13.01 2.84
CA LEU A 47 -0.63 -14.28 3.56
C LEU A 47 0.46 -15.28 3.18
N GLU A 48 0.75 -15.43 1.88
CA GLU A 48 1.87 -16.27 1.41
C GLU A 48 3.21 -15.83 2.01
N MET A 49 3.46 -14.52 2.10
CA MET A 49 4.66 -13.99 2.73
C MET A 49 4.73 -14.30 4.23
N PHE A 50 3.63 -14.12 4.98
CA PHE A 50 3.63 -14.41 6.41
C PHE A 50 3.83 -15.89 6.70
N GLU A 51 3.23 -16.78 5.91
CA GLU A 51 3.50 -18.22 5.99
C GLU A 51 4.98 -18.54 5.72
N ALA A 52 5.58 -17.90 4.72
CA ALA A 52 7.00 -18.07 4.43
C ALA A 52 7.92 -17.53 5.53
N MET A 53 7.55 -16.44 6.19
CA MET A 53 8.26 -15.89 7.35
C MET A 53 8.16 -16.83 8.56
N LYS A 54 6.95 -17.29 8.89
CA LYS A 54 6.68 -18.23 9.99
C LYS A 54 7.39 -19.57 9.82
N ALA A 55 7.57 -20.02 8.57
CA ALA A 55 8.35 -21.22 8.25
C ALA A 55 9.86 -21.05 8.49
N GLN A 56 10.40 -19.83 8.41
CA GLN A 56 11.82 -19.52 8.64
C GLN A 56 12.11 -19.15 10.09
N ASP A 57 11.16 -18.49 10.74
CA ASP A 57 11.21 -18.08 12.13
C ASP A 57 9.90 -18.47 12.83
N PRO A 58 9.85 -19.63 13.51
CA PRO A 58 8.68 -20.08 14.25
C PRO A 58 8.27 -19.15 15.40
N GLU A 59 9.12 -18.21 15.81
CA GLU A 59 8.80 -17.18 16.83
C GLU A 59 8.16 -15.93 16.20
N PHE A 60 8.02 -15.86 14.87
CA PHE A 60 7.28 -14.79 14.18
C PHE A 60 5.79 -14.86 14.51
N ASP A 61 5.35 -14.00 15.43
CA ASP A 61 4.00 -13.95 15.98
C ASP A 61 3.20 -12.76 15.42
N PHE A 62 3.05 -12.72 14.09
CA PHE A 62 2.14 -11.78 13.43
C PHE A 62 0.93 -12.54 12.87
N GLU A 63 -0.22 -12.35 13.51
CA GLU A 63 -1.50 -12.87 13.04
C GLU A 63 -2.30 -11.68 12.47
N PRO A 64 -2.41 -11.56 11.13
CA PRO A 64 -3.14 -10.46 10.50
C PRO A 64 -4.64 -10.54 10.85
N PRO A 65 -5.33 -9.40 11.00
CA PRO A 65 -6.79 -9.37 11.04
C PRO A 65 -7.42 -10.03 9.80
N ASP A 66 -8.65 -10.54 9.92
CA ASP A 66 -9.39 -11.18 8.81
C ASP A 66 -9.56 -10.25 7.59
N ASP A 67 -9.60 -8.94 7.82
CA ASP A 67 -9.73 -7.89 6.81
C ASP A 67 -8.39 -7.29 6.36
N PHE A 68 -7.25 -7.87 6.77
CA PHE A 68 -5.93 -7.40 6.37
C PHE A 68 -5.70 -7.54 4.86
N GLY A 69 -5.26 -6.44 4.25
CA GLY A 69 -5.07 -6.37 2.80
C GLY A 69 -6.38 -6.51 2.01
N THR A 70 -6.29 -6.28 0.72
CA THR A 70 -7.44 -6.36 -0.19
C THR A 70 -7.29 -7.57 -1.12
N PRO A 71 -8.36 -8.35 -1.39
CA PRO A 71 -8.31 -9.41 -2.39
C PRO A 71 -7.81 -8.86 -3.73
N MET A 72 -6.91 -9.57 -4.40
CA MET A 72 -6.33 -9.11 -5.66
C MET A 72 -7.40 -8.72 -6.70
N ALA A 73 -8.54 -9.42 -6.72
CA ALA A 73 -9.65 -9.16 -7.63
C ALA A 73 -10.33 -7.80 -7.42
N GLU A 74 -10.23 -7.21 -6.23
CA GLU A 74 -10.79 -5.89 -5.91
C GLU A 74 -9.80 -4.76 -6.19
N ILE A 75 -8.52 -5.07 -6.41
CA ILE A 75 -7.47 -4.08 -6.66
C ILE A 75 -7.64 -3.43 -8.04
N THR A 76 -7.83 -2.10 -8.02
CA THR A 76 -8.08 -1.30 -9.23
C THR A 76 -6.81 -0.70 -9.84
N ALA A 77 -5.69 -0.69 -9.12
CA ALA A 77 -4.43 -0.20 -9.67
C ALA A 77 -3.21 -0.92 -9.11
N ALA A 78 -2.25 -1.21 -9.99
CA ALA A 78 -0.98 -1.84 -9.66
C ALA A 78 0.13 -1.11 -10.41
N VAL A 79 1.00 -0.42 -9.68
CA VAL A 79 2.06 0.41 -10.25
C VAL A 79 3.39 -0.30 -10.09
N ASP A 80 4.03 -0.62 -11.21
CA ASP A 80 5.41 -1.13 -11.22
C ASP A 80 6.37 -0.02 -10.79
N VAL A 81 7.00 -0.24 -9.65
CA VAL A 81 8.01 0.64 -9.05
C VAL A 81 9.34 -0.10 -8.84
N SER A 82 9.54 -1.23 -9.52
CA SER A 82 10.75 -2.07 -9.42
C SER A 82 12.05 -1.29 -9.65
N GLY A 83 12.03 -0.30 -10.54
CA GLY A 83 13.16 0.62 -10.75
C GLY A 83 13.52 1.52 -9.55
N TYR A 84 12.72 1.53 -8.49
CA TYR A 84 12.87 2.39 -7.31
C TYR A 84 13.04 1.63 -5.99
N THR A 85 13.07 0.29 -5.99
CA THR A 85 13.17 -0.55 -4.77
C THR A 85 14.37 -0.16 -3.90
N ARG A 86 15.52 0.10 -4.52
CA ARG A 86 16.74 0.53 -3.80
C ARG A 86 16.59 1.91 -3.16
N ARG A 87 15.78 2.81 -3.73
CA ARG A 87 15.46 4.10 -3.10
C ARG A 87 14.52 3.91 -1.90
N LYS A 88 13.56 3.00 -2.03
CA LYS A 88 12.65 2.63 -0.93
C LYS A 88 13.40 2.00 0.25
N ALA A 89 14.33 1.09 -0.02
CA ALA A 89 15.21 0.51 1.02
C ALA A 89 16.03 1.59 1.74
N LYS A 90 16.63 2.54 1.01
CA LYS A 90 17.35 3.67 1.62
C LYS A 90 16.45 4.59 2.45
N ALA A 91 15.21 4.81 2.01
CA ALA A 91 14.24 5.59 2.78
C ALA A 91 13.90 4.87 4.10
N LEU A 92 13.63 3.57 4.07
CA LEU A 92 13.41 2.75 5.26
C LEU A 92 14.60 2.79 6.22
N GLN A 93 15.84 2.67 5.71
CA GLN A 93 17.06 2.77 6.51
C GLN A 93 17.21 4.12 7.23
N ALA A 94 16.72 5.22 6.63
CA ALA A 94 16.76 6.53 7.26
C ALA A 94 15.85 6.63 8.49
N HIS A 95 14.84 5.77 8.62
CA HIS A 95 13.97 5.65 9.78
C HIS A 95 14.53 4.72 10.86
N GLY A 96 15.84 4.80 11.13
CA GLY A 96 16.55 3.86 12.02
C GLY A 96 16.08 3.80 13.48
N SER A 97 15.23 4.74 13.93
CA SER A 97 14.58 4.66 15.25
C SER A 97 13.30 3.83 15.26
N GLN A 98 12.79 3.41 14.10
CA GLN A 98 11.56 2.63 13.93
C GLN A 98 11.94 1.16 13.69
N SER A 99 11.42 0.25 14.49
CA SER A 99 11.68 -1.19 14.37
C SER A 99 10.95 -1.83 13.20
N ASP A 100 9.85 -1.24 12.75
CA ASP A 100 8.89 -1.88 11.86
C ASP A 100 9.46 -2.13 10.45
N GLY A 101 10.42 -1.31 10.03
CA GLY A 101 11.14 -1.50 8.76
C GLY A 101 12.25 -2.55 8.82
N ALA A 102 12.67 -2.98 10.01
CA ALA A 102 13.87 -3.82 10.18
C ALA A 102 13.71 -5.21 9.55
N ALA A 103 12.53 -5.83 9.67
CA ALA A 103 12.22 -7.13 9.09
C ALA A 103 12.31 -7.12 7.55
N PHE A 104 11.89 -6.02 6.91
CA PHE A 104 12.03 -5.89 5.46
C PHE A 104 13.47 -5.63 5.03
N LEU A 105 14.21 -4.85 5.81
CA LEU A 105 15.61 -4.51 5.51
C LEU A 105 16.57 -5.70 5.69
N SER A 106 16.20 -6.70 6.49
CA SER A 106 17.00 -7.92 6.68
C SER A 106 16.79 -8.98 5.59
N MET A 107 15.75 -8.85 4.75
CA MET A 107 15.50 -9.78 3.65
C MET A 107 16.60 -9.74 2.59
N PRO A 108 16.88 -10.86 1.88
CA PRO A 108 17.75 -10.85 0.70
C PRO A 108 17.28 -9.85 -0.36
N GLU A 109 18.19 -9.21 -1.08
CA GLU A 109 17.85 -8.17 -2.07
C GLU A 109 16.81 -8.61 -3.11
N PRO A 110 16.87 -9.82 -3.69
CA PRO A 110 15.85 -10.27 -4.65
C PRO A 110 14.45 -10.38 -4.04
N VAL A 111 14.37 -10.68 -2.74
CA VAL A 111 13.10 -10.74 -2.00
C VAL A 111 12.58 -9.32 -1.76
N GLN A 112 13.46 -8.38 -1.39
CA GLN A 112 13.09 -6.97 -1.28
C GLN A 112 12.55 -6.43 -2.61
N ASP A 113 13.19 -6.76 -3.74
CA ASP A 113 12.74 -6.33 -5.07
C ASP A 113 11.36 -6.89 -5.41
N MET A 114 11.10 -8.15 -5.05
CA MET A 114 9.79 -8.76 -5.25
C MET A 114 8.71 -8.09 -4.39
N VAL A 115 8.96 -7.88 -3.09
CA VAL A 115 8.01 -7.30 -2.15
C VAL A 115 7.71 -5.83 -2.44
N PHE A 116 8.73 -5.07 -2.80
CA PHE A 116 8.63 -3.63 -3.00
C PHE A 116 8.50 -3.21 -4.46
N GLY A 117 8.50 -4.16 -5.39
CA GLY A 117 8.53 -3.88 -6.83
C GLY A 117 7.18 -3.40 -7.39
N THR A 118 6.07 -3.65 -6.70
CA THR A 118 4.74 -3.18 -7.11
C THR A 118 4.02 -2.54 -5.93
N GLU A 119 3.36 -1.40 -6.17
CA GLU A 119 2.48 -0.76 -5.20
C GLU A 119 1.03 -0.82 -5.68
N PHE A 120 0.11 -1.16 -4.77
CA PHE A 120 -1.27 -1.48 -5.09
C PHE A 120 -2.24 -0.49 -4.47
N PHE A 121 -3.32 -0.20 -5.20
CA PHE A 121 -4.29 0.82 -4.80
C PHE A 121 -5.73 0.48 -5.17
N ILE A 122 -6.66 0.94 -4.34
CA ILE A 122 -8.11 0.94 -4.60
C ILE A 122 -8.55 2.35 -4.94
N ARG A 123 -9.20 2.52 -6.09
CA ARG A 123 -9.70 3.81 -6.54
C ARG A 123 -11.05 4.09 -5.87
N HIS A 124 -11.00 4.92 -4.84
CA HIS A 124 -12.17 5.33 -4.09
C HIS A 124 -12.99 6.41 -4.80
N ARG A 125 -12.33 7.36 -5.49
CA ARG A 125 -13.01 8.40 -6.27
C ARG A 125 -12.33 8.61 -7.60
N ASN A 126 -13.13 8.76 -8.65
CA ASN A 126 -12.65 9.11 -9.98
C ASN A 126 -13.61 10.08 -10.68
N ARG A 127 -13.12 11.26 -11.09
CA ARG A 127 -13.83 12.23 -11.94
C ARG A 127 -13.33 12.21 -13.39
N VAL A 128 -12.36 11.35 -13.70
CA VAL A 128 -11.73 11.25 -15.02
C VAL A 128 -12.39 10.11 -15.81
N THR A 129 -13.21 10.45 -16.78
CA THR A 129 -13.99 9.49 -17.59
C THR A 129 -13.14 8.66 -18.56
N THR A 130 -11.92 9.10 -18.85
CA THR A 130 -10.97 8.43 -19.74
C THR A 130 -10.06 7.44 -19.02
N ALA A 131 -10.11 7.39 -17.69
CA ALA A 131 -9.30 6.46 -16.91
C ALA A 131 -9.84 5.03 -17.06
N PRO A 132 -8.97 4.02 -17.27
CA PRO A 132 -9.39 2.62 -17.40
C PRO A 132 -9.89 2.07 -16.05
N ASP A 133 -10.58 0.92 -16.07
CA ASP A 133 -11.05 0.27 -14.83
C ASP A 133 -9.89 -0.23 -13.96
N HIS A 134 -8.84 -0.78 -14.60
CA HIS A 134 -7.58 -1.14 -13.96
C HIS A 134 -6.43 -0.27 -14.45
N GLU A 135 -5.66 0.31 -13.53
CA GLU A 135 -4.62 1.30 -13.83
C GLU A 135 -3.21 0.80 -13.51
N THR A 136 -2.27 1.10 -14.40
CA THR A 136 -0.82 0.95 -14.16
C THR A 136 -0.10 2.30 -13.99
N ASP A 137 -0.84 3.40 -14.18
CA ASP A 137 -0.42 4.77 -13.95
C ASP A 137 -1.58 5.52 -13.27
N LEU A 138 -1.39 5.97 -12.03
CA LEU A 138 -2.43 6.70 -11.29
C LEU A 138 -2.78 8.05 -11.95
N PHE A 139 -1.90 8.56 -12.82
CA PHE A 139 -2.13 9.76 -13.63
C PHE A 139 -2.89 9.50 -14.94
N ALA A 140 -3.27 8.25 -15.25
CA ALA A 140 -3.97 7.92 -16.49
C ALA A 140 -5.20 8.84 -16.72
N GLY A 141 -5.26 9.53 -17.86
CA GLY A 141 -6.35 10.45 -18.20
C GLY A 141 -6.31 11.84 -17.56
N LEU A 142 -5.33 12.15 -16.69
CA LEU A 142 -5.09 13.50 -16.15
C LEU A 142 -4.17 14.38 -17.02
N ARG A 143 -3.76 13.88 -18.19
CA ARG A 143 -2.87 14.56 -19.14
C ARG A 143 -3.57 14.76 -20.47
#